data_AF-A0A834ZYB2-F1
#
_entry.id   AF-A0A834ZYB2-F1
#
_cell.length_a   1.000
_cell.length_b   1.000
_cell.length_c   1.000
_cell.angle_alpha   90.00
_cell.angle_beta   90.00
_cell.angle_gamma   90.00
#
_symmetry.space_group_name_H-M   'P 1'
#
loop_
_entity.id
_entity.type
_entity.pdbx_description
1 polymer ?
#
loop_
_entity_poly.entity_id
_entity_poly.type
_entity_poly.pdbx_seq_one_letter_code
_entity_poly.pdbx_strand_id
1 'polypeptide(L)'
;MEANSKQSEPMEDEEEYVLLDLDGVCGKFDIPTNTPYVLSGLETLNPVLVIGDNLKLIGEYEETIGTCFVFSESDADPVVHEETGPSETNLFTGKCIIDPNQVPAKQVKPIACLHKILKFRLSP
;
A
#
# COMPACT_ATOMS: atom_id res chain seq x y z
N MET A 1 -12.28 39.39 22.97
CA MET A 1 -11.06 38.54 22.91
C MET A 1 -11.54 37.12 23.14
N GLU A 2 -11.87 36.40 22.07
CA GLU A 2 -12.16 34.97 22.16
C GLU A 2 -10.90 34.23 21.74
N ALA A 3 -10.30 33.56 22.72
CA ALA A 3 -9.16 32.69 22.52
C ALA A 3 -9.63 31.47 21.74
N ASN A 4 -9.31 31.41 20.45
CA ASN A 4 -9.50 30.23 19.64
C ASN A 4 -8.57 29.13 20.17
N SER A 5 -9.14 28.23 20.95
CA SER A 5 -8.45 27.02 21.43
C SER A 5 -8.16 26.17 20.21
N LYS A 6 -6.89 26.18 19.77
CA LYS A 6 -6.40 25.17 18.81
C LYS A 6 -6.52 23.82 19.50
N GLN A 7 -7.56 23.09 19.11
CA GLN A 7 -7.69 21.67 19.36
C GLN A 7 -6.43 21.04 18.78
N SER A 8 -5.51 20.62 19.63
CA SER A 8 -4.36 19.81 19.23
C SER A 8 -4.94 18.45 18.86
N GLU A 9 -5.27 18.29 17.58
CA GLU A 9 -5.50 16.99 16.98
C GLU A 9 -4.31 16.09 17.36
N PRO A 10 -4.54 14.81 17.73
CA PRO A 10 -3.47 13.89 18.03
C PRO A 10 -2.52 13.86 16.83
N MET A 11 -1.22 14.09 17.07
CA MET A 11 -0.19 13.81 16.06
C MET A 11 -0.27 12.31 15.78
N GLU A 12 -1.03 11.93 14.76
CA GLU A 12 -0.91 10.63 14.13
C GLU A 12 0.57 10.48 13.78
N ASP A 13 1.20 9.38 14.21
CA ASP A 13 2.58 9.08 13.83
C ASP A 13 2.68 9.17 12.31
N GLU A 14 3.39 10.16 11.78
CA GLU A 14 3.57 10.34 10.35
C GLU A 14 4.37 9.14 9.81
N GLU A 15 3.67 8.16 9.25
CA GLU A 15 4.29 7.01 8.59
C GLU A 15 4.98 7.48 7.30
N GLU A 16 6.31 7.35 7.22
CA GLU A 16 7.07 7.64 6.00
C GLU A 16 7.16 6.39 5.13
N TYR A 17 6.82 6.54 3.85
CA TYR A 17 6.89 5.49 2.85
C TYR A 17 7.99 5.79 1.83
N VAL A 18 8.73 4.76 1.43
CA VAL A 18 9.74 4.80 0.36
C VAL A 18 9.55 3.64 -0.59
N LEU A 19 9.73 3.87 -1.89
CA LEU A 19 9.74 2.78 -2.88
C LEU A 19 11.13 2.14 -2.93
N LEU A 20 11.19 0.83 -2.69
CA LEU A 20 12.42 0.04 -2.91
C LEU A 20 12.43 -0.43 -4.37
N ASP A 21 13.32 0.15 -5.17
CA ASP A 21 13.50 -0.20 -6.56
C ASP A 21 14.61 -1.26 -6.69
N LEU A 22 14.22 -2.46 -7.12
CA LEU A 22 15.08 -3.62 -7.33
C LEU A 22 15.34 -3.90 -8.83
N ASP A 23 14.98 -2.99 -9.73
CA ASP A 23 14.98 -3.27 -11.17
C ASP A 23 16.41 -3.49 -11.72
N GLY A 24 17.41 -2.80 -11.15
CA GLY A 24 18.83 -2.99 -11.49
C GLY A 24 19.42 -4.37 -11.15
N VAL A 25 18.67 -5.16 -10.39
CA VAL A 25 19.06 -6.50 -9.93
C VAL A 25 18.03 -7.58 -10.28
N CYS A 26 16.87 -7.18 -10.79
CA CYS A 26 15.84 -8.05 -11.33
C CYS A 26 16.43 -8.96 -12.44
N GLY A 27 16.08 -10.24 -12.41
CA GLY A 27 16.57 -11.26 -13.35
C GLY A 27 17.98 -11.80 -13.06
N LYS A 28 18.71 -11.27 -12.07
CA LYS A 28 19.98 -11.85 -11.59
C LYS A 28 19.77 -12.90 -10.50
N PHE A 29 18.64 -12.84 -9.81
CA PHE A 29 18.23 -13.76 -8.76
C PHE A 29 16.70 -13.79 -8.66
N ASP A 30 16.19 -14.90 -8.15
CA ASP A 30 14.78 -15.04 -7.79
C ASP A 30 14.64 -14.77 -6.28
N ILE A 31 13.66 -13.93 -5.90
CA ILE A 31 13.26 -13.74 -4.50
C ILE A 31 11.97 -14.52 -4.27
N PRO A 32 12.01 -15.67 -3.57
CA PRO A 32 10.81 -16.39 -3.20
C PRO A 32 9.86 -15.56 -2.35
N THR A 33 8.56 -15.86 -2.40
CA THR A 33 7.58 -15.28 -1.50
C THR A 33 7.96 -15.54 -0.04
N ASN A 34 7.75 -14.55 0.83
CA ASN A 34 8.08 -14.61 2.27
C ASN A 34 9.59 -14.76 2.58
N THR A 35 10.47 -14.45 1.63
CA THR A 35 11.91 -14.40 1.91
C THR A 35 12.18 -13.31 2.95
N PRO A 36 12.84 -13.63 4.08
CA PRO A 36 13.14 -12.64 5.09
C PRO A 36 14.12 -11.60 4.54
N TYR A 37 14.03 -10.37 5.04
CA TYR A 37 14.97 -9.32 4.67
C TYR A 37 15.30 -8.43 5.87
N VAL A 38 16.46 -7.78 5.80
CA VAL A 38 16.91 -6.76 6.74
C VAL A 38 17.28 -5.52 5.96
N LEU A 39 16.59 -4.41 6.24
CA LEU A 39 16.92 -3.08 5.73
C LEU A 39 17.56 -2.29 6.87
N SER A 40 18.75 -1.74 6.63
CA SER A 40 19.53 -1.01 7.63
C SER A 40 20.22 0.21 7.01
N GLY A 41 20.57 1.18 7.85
CA GLY A 41 21.27 2.39 7.42
C GLY A 41 20.40 3.36 6.63
N LEU A 42 19.09 3.43 6.90
CA LEU A 42 18.17 4.40 6.27
C LEU A 42 18.53 5.86 6.61
N GLU A 43 19.26 6.07 7.69
CA GLU A 43 19.84 7.34 8.10
C GLU A 43 21.13 7.70 7.34
N THR A 44 21.64 6.81 6.48
CA THR A 44 22.87 6.99 5.72
C THR A 44 22.59 7.30 4.26
N LEU A 45 23.60 7.78 3.52
CA LEU A 45 23.46 7.99 2.07
C LEU A 45 23.34 6.68 1.28
N ASN A 46 23.77 5.55 1.87
CA ASN A 46 23.82 4.26 1.22
C ASN A 46 23.25 3.14 2.11
N PRO A 47 21.92 3.03 2.20
CA PRO A 47 21.28 1.96 2.97
C PRO A 47 21.66 0.57 2.43
N VAL A 48 21.58 -0.43 3.29
CA VAL A 48 21.90 -1.82 2.94
C VAL A 48 20.65 -2.66 3.10
N LEU A 49 20.30 -3.37 2.02
CA LEU A 49 19.22 -4.36 2.00
C LEU A 49 19.84 -5.76 1.87
N VAL A 50 19.61 -6.60 2.87
CA VAL A 50 19.98 -8.01 2.86
C VAL A 50 18.72 -8.84 2.69
N ILE A 51 18.64 -9.65 1.64
CA ILE A 51 17.49 -10.53 1.35
C ILE A 51 17.94 -11.98 1.47
N GLY A 52 17.23 -12.76 2.28
CA GLY A 52 17.63 -14.13 2.63
C GLY A 52 19.01 -14.18 3.29
N ASP A 53 19.76 -15.24 3.02
CA ASP A 53 21.04 -15.47 3.69
C ASP A 53 22.24 -14.80 3.01
N ASN A 54 22.13 -14.44 1.72
CA ASN A 54 23.31 -14.18 0.89
C ASN A 54 23.22 -12.97 -0.05
N LEU A 55 22.02 -12.39 -0.26
CA LEU A 55 21.88 -11.31 -1.21
C LEU A 55 22.01 -9.96 -0.51
N LYS A 56 23.17 -9.33 -0.65
CA LYS A 56 23.45 -8.00 -0.12
C LYS A 56 23.42 -6.95 -1.22
N LEU A 57 22.55 -5.96 -1.05
CA LEU A 57 22.35 -4.84 -1.95
C LEU A 57 22.69 -3.52 -1.27
N ILE A 58 23.22 -2.59 -2.05
CA ILE A 58 23.49 -1.21 -1.62
C ILE A 58 22.47 -0.31 -2.30
N GLY A 59 21.77 0.49 -1.50
CA GLY A 59 20.79 1.47 -1.93
C GLY A 59 21.42 2.84 -2.18
N GLU A 60 20.82 3.58 -3.09
CA GLU A 60 21.08 5.01 -3.32
C GLU A 60 19.72 5.73 -3.40
N TYR A 61 19.60 6.85 -2.70
CA TYR A 61 18.39 7.67 -2.74
C TYR A 61 18.32 8.46 -4.05
N GLU A 62 17.19 8.35 -4.74
CA GLU A 62 16.87 9.13 -5.93
C GLU A 62 15.56 9.89 -5.73
N GLU A 63 15.59 11.19 -6.00
CA GLU A 63 14.41 12.04 -5.96
C GLU A 63 13.60 11.87 -7.25
N THR A 64 12.29 11.63 -7.11
CA THR A 64 11.44 11.37 -8.28
C THR A 64 11.05 12.66 -8.98
N ILE A 65 11.05 12.64 -10.31
CA ILE A 65 10.36 13.69 -11.07
C ILE A 65 8.86 13.40 -11.04
N GLY A 66 8.10 14.28 -10.41
CA GLY A 66 6.67 14.12 -10.20
C GLY A 66 6.33 13.40 -8.90
N THR A 67 5.08 12.96 -8.79
CA THR A 67 4.52 12.39 -7.56
C THR A 67 3.98 11.00 -7.83
N CYS A 68 4.39 10.02 -7.02
CA CYS A 68 3.88 8.66 -7.11
C CYS A 68 2.80 8.43 -6.03
N PHE A 69 1.59 8.08 -6.46
CA PHE A 69 0.50 7.72 -5.56
C PHE A 69 0.40 6.20 -5.44
N VAL A 70 0.46 5.70 -4.21
CA VAL A 70 0.36 4.27 -3.91
C VAL A 70 -1.03 3.96 -3.39
N PHE A 71 -1.65 2.92 -3.93
CA PHE A 71 -2.95 2.42 -3.51
C PHE A 71 -2.85 0.96 -3.08
N SER A 72 -3.56 0.59 -2.01
CA SER A 72 -3.80 -0.80 -1.63
C SER A 72 -5.01 -1.30 -2.38
N GLU A 73 -5.02 -2.59 -2.69
CA GLU A 73 -6.13 -3.29 -3.31
C GLU A 73 -6.65 -4.36 -2.35
N SER A 74 -7.97 -4.43 -2.18
CA SER A 74 -8.64 -5.49 -1.42
C SER A 74 -9.90 -5.94 -2.14
N ASP A 75 -10.38 -7.14 -1.84
CA ASP A 75 -11.69 -7.58 -2.30
C ASP A 75 -12.77 -6.65 -1.75
N ALA A 76 -13.73 -6.25 -2.58
CA ALA A 76 -14.88 -5.49 -2.14
C ALA A 76 -15.96 -6.45 -1.64
N ASP A 77 -16.66 -6.04 -0.57
CA ASP A 77 -17.86 -6.76 -0.15
C ASP A 77 -18.89 -6.81 -1.29
N PRO A 78 -19.67 -7.89 -1.42
CA PRO A 78 -20.71 -8.00 -2.43
C PRO A 78 -21.67 -6.82 -2.34
N VAL A 79 -22.00 -6.19 -3.47
CA VAL A 79 -22.95 -5.07 -3.46
C VAL A 79 -24.34 -5.62 -3.15
N VAL A 80 -24.79 -5.42 -1.90
CA VAL A 80 -26.15 -5.72 -1.49
C VAL A 80 -27.03 -4.58 -1.99
N HIS A 81 -27.86 -4.85 -2.99
CA HIS A 81 -28.89 -3.91 -3.42
C HIS A 81 -29.99 -3.88 -2.36
N GLU A 82 -30.05 -2.82 -1.55
CA GLU A 82 -31.25 -2.53 -0.76
C GLU A 82 -32.31 -1.94 -1.69
N GLU A 83 -33.40 -2.69 -1.90
CA GLU A 83 -34.52 -2.23 -2.71
C GLU A 83 -35.19 -1.03 -2.03
N THR A 84 -35.02 0.18 -2.58
CA THR A 84 -35.65 1.41 -2.06
C THR A 84 -37.11 1.55 -2.50
N GLY A 85 -37.86 0.45 -2.58
CA GLY A 85 -39.26 0.41 -3.01
C GLY A 85 -40.25 0.35 -1.83
N PRO A 86 -41.44 0.98 -1.93
CA PRO A 86 -42.46 0.91 -0.88
C PRO A 86 -42.93 -0.53 -0.71
N SER A 87 -42.66 -1.09 0.47
CA SER A 87 -42.80 -2.51 0.76
C SER A 87 -44.24 -2.84 1.16
N GLU A 88 -45.07 -3.14 0.16
CA GLU A 88 -46.39 -3.75 0.36
C GLU A 88 -46.54 -5.06 -0.42
N THR A 89 -45.51 -5.92 -0.43
CA THR A 89 -45.61 -7.40 -0.64
C THR A 89 -44.21 -8.02 -0.77
N ASN A 90 -43.41 -8.03 0.29
CA ASN A 90 -42.13 -8.76 0.28
C ASN A 90 -42.35 -10.20 0.78
N LEU A 91 -42.54 -11.15 -0.15
CA LEU A 91 -42.57 -12.59 0.14
C LEU A 91 -41.18 -13.20 0.43
N PHE A 92 -40.12 -12.38 0.40
CA PHE A 92 -38.73 -12.79 0.57
C PHE A 92 -38.12 -12.10 1.78
N THR A 93 -38.62 -12.41 2.97
CA THR A 93 -37.95 -12.07 4.22
C THR A 93 -36.63 -12.83 4.31
N GLY A 94 -35.51 -12.15 4.01
CA GLY A 94 -34.17 -12.58 4.39
C GLY A 94 -33.30 -13.20 3.31
N LYS A 95 -33.61 -13.04 2.01
CA LYS A 95 -32.72 -13.51 0.94
C LYS A 95 -32.04 -12.32 0.26
N CYS A 96 -30.79 -12.06 0.65
CA CYS A 96 -29.87 -11.18 -0.06
C CYS A 96 -29.91 -11.53 -1.56
N ILE A 97 -30.36 -10.60 -2.40
CA ILE A 97 -30.37 -10.78 -3.86
C ILE A 97 -28.95 -10.50 -4.34
N ILE A 98 -28.07 -11.49 -4.18
CA ILE A 98 -26.74 -11.47 -4.77
C ILE A 98 -26.95 -11.81 -6.25
N ASP A 99 -26.59 -10.90 -7.15
CA ASP A 99 -26.57 -11.21 -8.58
C ASP A 99 -25.52 -12.30 -8.83
N PRO A 100 -25.90 -13.50 -9.29
CA PRO A 100 -24.95 -14.59 -9.55
C PRO A 100 -23.97 -14.29 -10.69
N ASN A 101 -24.20 -13.22 -11.48
CA ASN A 101 -23.29 -12.75 -12.52
C ASN A 101 -22.41 -11.57 -12.06
N GLN A 102 -22.46 -11.19 -10.78
CA GLN A 102 -21.65 -10.09 -10.27
C GLN A 102 -20.17 -10.43 -10.39
N VAL A 103 -19.46 -9.66 -11.21
CA VAL A 103 -18.00 -9.76 -11.33
C VAL A 103 -17.40 -9.36 -9.99
N PRO A 104 -16.42 -10.10 -9.44
CA PRO A 104 -15.74 -9.70 -8.21
C PRO A 104 -15.20 -8.27 -8.34
N ALA A 105 -15.74 -7.37 -7.53
CA ALA A 105 -15.28 -5.99 -7.50
C ALA A 105 -14.11 -5.88 -6.53
N LYS A 106 -13.14 -5.03 -6.87
CA LYS A 106 -12.03 -4.70 -5.99
C LYS A 106 -12.21 -3.28 -5.47
N GLN A 107 -11.84 -3.06 -4.22
CA GLN A 107 -11.76 -1.74 -3.62
C GLN A 107 -10.29 -1.31 -3.60
N VAL A 108 -10.03 -0.04 -3.91
CA VAL A 108 -8.71 0.57 -3.75
C VAL A 108 -8.74 1.66 -2.69
N LYS A 109 -7.69 1.73 -1.86
CA LYS A 109 -7.53 2.78 -0.83
C LYS A 109 -6.17 3.45 -0.97
N PRO A 110 -6.09 4.79 -0.93
CA PRO A 110 -4.80 5.48 -0.96
C PRO A 110 -3.98 5.11 0.28
N ILE A 111 -2.69 4.84 0.07
CA ILE A 111 -1.72 4.55 1.14
C ILE A 111 -0.79 5.74 1.32
N ALA A 112 -0.11 6.15 0.25
CA ALA A 112 0.99 7.09 0.36
C ALA A 112 1.21 7.93 -0.90
N CYS A 113 1.89 9.05 -0.70
CA CYS A 113 2.39 9.97 -1.72
C CYS A 113 3.92 9.97 -1.65
N LEU A 114 4.57 9.28 -2.59
CA LEU A 114 6.02 9.07 -2.58
C LEU A 114 6.75 10.12 -3.40
N HIS A 115 7.89 10.56 -2.86
CA HIS A 115 8.78 11.57 -3.46
C HIS A 115 10.23 11.08 -3.58
N LYS A 116 10.54 9.91 -3.01
CA LYS A 116 11.87 9.31 -2.97
C LYS A 116 11.80 7.84 -3.31
N ILE A 117 12.80 7.37 -4.04
CA ILE A 117 13.02 5.97 -4.36
C ILE A 117 14.39 5.56 -3.80
N LEU A 118 14.49 4.35 -3.28
CA LEU A 118 15.75 3.69 -2.99
C LEU A 118 16.08 2.71 -4.10
N LYS A 119 17.05 3.07 -4.95
CA LYS A 119 17.52 2.18 -6.01
C LYS A 119 18.62 1.27 -5.51
N PHE A 120 18.39 -0.04 -5.61
CA PHE A 120 19.34 -1.04 -5.16
C PHE A 120 20.16 -1.61 -6.30
N ARG A 121 21.44 -1.78 -6.02
CA ARG A 121 22.40 -2.48 -6.86
C ARG A 121 23.15 -3.53 -6.04
N LEU A 122 23.77 -4.48 -6.72
CA LEU A 122 24.67 -5.43 -6.06
C LEU A 122 25.78 -4.67 -5.35
N SER A 123 26.04 -5.04 -4.10
CA SER A 123 27.29 -4.64 -3.45
C SER A 123 28.45 -5.17 -4.29
N PRO A 124 29.48 -4.35 -4.58
CA PRO A 124 30.74 -4.86 -5.09
C PRO A 124 31.40 -5.81 -4.09
#